data_AF-A0A9D1K631-F1
#
_entry.id   AF-A0A9D1K631-F1
#
_cell.length_a   1.000
_cell.length_b   1.000
_cell.length_c   1.000
_cell.angle_alpha   90.00
_cell.angle_beta   90.00
_cell.angle_gamma   90.00
#
_symmetry.space_group_name_H-M   'P 1'
#
loop_
_entity.id
_entity.type
_entity.pdbx_description
1 polymer ?
#
loop_
_entity_poly.entity_id
_entity_poly.type
_entity_poly.pdbx_seq_one_letter_code
_entity_poly.pdbx_strand_id
1 'polypeptide(L)'
;MRTQAHKNSQQPLSGSPAQILWARQLMGQLARQRAQAEHACECLSATRSGSDAHALAKWYLTHALRHQRRAAWWIANREYLLAPWFIEEYLRAHRPGAHAMPEEEARAAAWREALLYPEPVRFRGAVEVHALPCDAAETQGQLLLKYEMNPELSRVARNAKFAWNPNRGAYAREIDECSSPLLERAAETCAKLLAAGFRVLVPDARVRKMAVSGDYTREYPRWIRRGRDAFTLELLYEHDPWLHERARSLGARWSGRAMELNWMMSEEAREFAQLYNFRITKSAEEILSRWDTTVKNARLWAGVEGVSPGPPAGDPLADKLLERVQIPEDLRDDDG
;
A
#
# COMPACT_ATOMS: atom_id res chain seq x y z
N MET A 1 11.97 60.48 7.02
CA MET A 1 10.89 61.15 6.26
C MET A 1 9.60 60.34 6.40
N ARG A 2 8.94 60.28 7.55
CA ARG A 2 7.98 61.27 8.10
C ARG A 2 6.71 61.57 7.26
N THR A 3 6.49 60.89 6.13
CA THR A 3 5.39 61.28 5.21
C THR A 3 4.47 60.14 4.76
N GLN A 4 4.33 59.06 5.55
CA GLN A 4 3.30 58.03 5.32
C GLN A 4 2.47 57.68 6.57
N ALA A 5 2.90 58.10 7.76
CA ALA A 5 2.17 57.83 9.01
C ALA A 5 0.88 58.65 9.18
N HIS A 6 0.69 59.72 8.40
CA HIS A 6 -0.48 60.62 8.52
C HIS A 6 -1.66 60.31 7.59
N LYS A 7 -1.59 59.29 6.73
CA LYS A 7 -2.70 58.97 5.79
C LYS A 7 -3.64 57.85 6.25
N ASN A 8 -3.35 57.12 7.32
CA ASN A 8 -4.24 56.06 7.83
C ASN A 8 -5.28 56.56 8.85
N SER A 9 -5.26 57.83 9.25
CA SER A 9 -6.14 58.42 10.27
C SER A 9 -7.56 58.78 9.79
N GLN A 10 -7.94 58.46 8.55
CA GLN A 10 -9.24 58.84 7.96
C GLN A 10 -10.06 57.67 7.42
N GLN A 11 -9.88 56.47 7.96
CA GLN A 11 -10.79 55.37 7.63
C GLN A 11 -12.01 55.38 8.55
N PRO A 12 -13.25 55.42 8.03
CA PRO A 12 -14.46 55.43 8.86
C PRO A 12 -14.58 54.09 9.58
N LEU A 13 -14.58 54.13 10.92
CA LEU A 13 -14.91 53.01 11.79
C LEU A 13 -16.36 53.16 12.26
N SER A 14 -17.07 52.04 12.39
CA SER A 14 -18.41 52.00 12.99
C SER A 14 -18.33 51.63 14.48
N GLY A 15 -19.04 52.39 15.33
CA GLY A 15 -19.09 52.21 16.79
C GLY A 15 -19.42 53.50 17.53
N SER A 16 -19.48 53.46 18.86
CA SER A 16 -19.62 54.69 19.67
C SER A 16 -18.35 55.55 19.59
N PRO A 17 -18.42 56.87 19.87
CA PRO A 17 -17.24 57.74 19.86
C PRO A 17 -16.09 57.22 20.73
N ALA A 18 -16.41 56.69 21.92
CA ALA A 18 -15.43 56.09 22.82
C ALA A 18 -14.81 54.80 22.26
N GLN A 19 -15.64 53.92 21.68
CA GLN A 19 -15.15 52.68 21.04
C GLN A 19 -14.25 52.98 19.84
N ILE A 20 -14.60 53.97 19.03
CA ILE A 20 -13.79 54.40 17.87
C ILE A 20 -12.44 54.95 18.33
N LEU A 21 -12.43 55.77 19.39
CA LEU A 21 -11.19 56.32 19.94
C LEU A 21 -10.26 55.21 20.46
N TRP A 22 -10.80 54.24 21.20
CA TRP A 22 -10.02 53.12 21.71
C TRP A 22 -9.53 52.18 20.59
N ALA A 23 -10.40 51.84 19.63
CA ALA A 23 -10.02 51.03 18.47
C ALA A 23 -8.87 51.68 17.68
N ARG A 24 -8.85 53.01 17.54
CA ARG A 24 -7.73 53.73 16.90
C ARG A 24 -6.42 53.60 17.68
N GLN A 25 -6.47 53.61 19.02
CA GLN A 25 -5.29 53.36 19.85
C GLN A 25 -4.75 51.94 19.63
N LEU A 26 -5.63 50.92 19.63
CA LEU A 26 -5.27 49.53 19.37
C LEU A 26 -4.67 49.33 17.97
N MET A 27 -5.28 49.92 16.94
CA MET A 27 -4.72 49.92 15.57
C MET A 27 -3.33 50.56 15.52
N GLY A 28 -3.12 51.66 16.25
CA GLY A 28 -1.83 52.34 16.34
C GLY A 28 -0.76 51.53 17.07
N GLN A 29 -1.15 50.76 18.10
CA GLN A 29 -0.26 49.82 18.80
C GLN A 29 0.14 48.65 17.89
N LEU A 30 -0.85 48.00 17.26
CA LEU A 30 -0.62 46.89 16.35
C LEU A 30 0.33 47.27 15.19
N ALA A 31 0.16 48.47 14.62
CA ALA A 31 1.02 48.96 13.54
C ALA A 31 2.49 49.16 13.95
N ARG A 32 2.77 49.37 15.24
CA ARG A 32 4.14 49.49 15.79
C ARG A 32 4.74 48.13 16.15
N GLN A 33 3.93 47.11 16.35
CA GLN A 33 4.33 45.77 16.79
C GLN A 33 4.61 44.81 15.62
N ARG A 34 5.18 45.32 14.54
CA ARG A 34 5.47 44.54 13.33
C ARG A 34 6.40 43.35 13.59
N ALA A 35 7.47 43.56 14.35
CA ALA A 35 8.42 42.48 14.69
C ALA A 35 7.77 41.35 15.49
N GLN A 36 6.79 41.66 16.35
CA GLN A 36 6.05 40.66 17.11
C GLN A 36 5.09 39.87 16.23
N ALA A 37 4.45 40.51 15.24
CA ALA A 37 3.63 39.82 14.25
C ALA A 37 4.46 38.89 13.35
N GLU A 38 5.67 39.33 12.96
CA GLU A 38 6.64 38.52 12.20
C GLU A 38 7.05 37.28 13.00
N HIS A 39 7.45 37.46 14.26
CA HIS A 39 7.79 36.35 15.15
C HIS A 39 6.61 35.38 15.38
N ALA A 40 5.39 35.90 15.57
CA ALA A 40 4.20 35.05 15.70
C ALA A 40 3.93 34.22 14.44
N CYS A 41 4.22 34.76 13.24
CA CYS A 41 4.13 34.02 11.98
C CYS A 41 5.23 32.96 11.82
N GLU A 42 6.43 33.18 12.37
CA GLU A 42 7.51 32.19 12.41
C GLU A 42 7.10 30.98 13.28
N CYS A 43 6.51 31.26 14.46
CA CYS A 43 6.03 30.23 15.40
C CYS A 43 4.91 29.33 14.84
N LEU A 44 4.23 29.77 13.77
CA LEU A 44 3.20 28.96 13.08
C LEU A 44 3.77 27.81 12.25
N SER A 45 5.10 27.64 12.17
CA SER A 45 5.70 26.66 11.27
C SER A 45 6.83 25.84 11.89
N ALA A 46 6.77 24.53 11.71
CA ALA A 46 7.93 23.64 11.78
C ALA A 46 8.69 23.54 10.43
N THR A 47 8.23 24.24 9.37
CA THR A 47 8.69 24.04 7.99
C THR A 47 8.65 25.27 7.07
N ARG A 48 8.42 26.52 7.55
CA ARG A 48 8.44 27.72 6.67
C ARG A 48 9.71 28.54 6.89
N SER A 49 10.24 29.08 5.79
CA SER A 49 11.47 29.87 5.80
C SER A 49 11.22 31.29 6.34
N GLY A 50 12.25 31.96 6.86
CA GLY A 50 12.11 33.32 7.43
C GLY A 50 11.58 34.38 6.46
N SER A 51 11.77 34.23 5.14
CA SER A 51 11.20 35.18 4.16
C SER A 51 9.67 35.10 4.07
N ASP A 52 9.09 33.93 4.33
CA ASP A 52 7.65 33.71 4.23
C ASP A 52 6.90 34.32 5.42
N ALA A 53 7.47 34.24 6.63
CA ALA A 53 6.87 34.83 7.83
C ALA A 53 6.77 36.35 7.75
N HIS A 54 7.81 37.01 7.23
CA HIS A 54 7.82 38.45 7.02
C HIS A 54 6.72 38.91 6.04
N ALA A 55 6.53 38.18 4.95
CA ALA A 55 5.49 38.47 3.96
C ALA A 55 4.08 38.29 4.54
N LEU A 56 3.87 37.24 5.35
CA LEU A 56 2.59 36.95 5.99
C LEU A 56 2.21 38.00 7.04
N ALA A 57 3.12 38.36 7.92
CA ALA A 57 2.88 39.39 8.93
C ALA A 57 2.59 40.75 8.28
N LYS A 58 3.36 41.12 7.24
CA LYS A 58 3.12 42.35 6.47
C LYS A 58 1.73 42.34 5.83
N TRP A 59 1.30 41.21 5.26
CA TRP A 59 -0.02 41.07 4.67
C TRP A 59 -1.13 41.18 5.73
N TYR A 60 -1.03 40.42 6.83
CA TYR A 60 -2.01 40.42 7.93
C TYR A 60 -2.24 41.83 8.47
N LEU A 61 -1.16 42.52 8.85
CA LEU A 61 -1.24 43.88 9.39
C LEU A 61 -1.87 44.84 8.39
N THR A 62 -1.46 44.77 7.13
CA THR A 62 -1.99 45.63 6.06
C THR A 62 -3.48 45.36 5.83
N HIS A 63 -3.90 44.09 5.84
CA HIS A 63 -5.27 43.71 5.58
C HIS A 63 -6.19 44.07 6.76
N ALA A 64 -5.81 43.72 7.98
CA ALA A 64 -6.57 44.06 9.19
C ALA A 64 -6.79 45.57 9.31
N LEU A 65 -5.73 46.37 9.16
CA LEU A 65 -5.82 47.82 9.26
C LEU A 65 -6.67 48.47 8.17
N ARG A 66 -6.82 47.84 6.99
CA ARG A 66 -7.58 48.39 5.85
C ARG A 66 -9.01 47.91 5.76
N HIS A 67 -9.30 46.69 6.21
CA HIS A 67 -10.57 46.02 5.97
C HIS A 67 -11.41 45.83 7.24
N GLN A 68 -10.84 45.89 8.45
CA GLN A 68 -11.62 45.78 9.69
C GLN A 68 -12.20 47.13 10.10
N ARG A 69 -13.49 47.33 9.78
CA ARG A 69 -14.19 48.61 9.96
C ARG A 69 -14.99 48.75 11.26
N ARG A 70 -15.16 47.67 12.03
CA ARG A 70 -15.97 47.68 13.26
C ARG A 70 -15.09 47.93 14.47
N ALA A 71 -15.32 49.00 15.22
CA ALA A 71 -14.57 49.31 16.44
C ALA A 71 -14.68 48.17 17.48
N ALA A 72 -15.86 47.53 17.56
CA ALA A 72 -16.10 46.39 18.44
C ALA A 72 -15.18 45.19 18.15
N TRP A 73 -14.81 44.96 16.88
CA TRP A 73 -13.91 43.84 16.52
C TRP A 73 -12.52 44.03 17.11
N TRP A 74 -11.97 45.25 17.02
CA TRP A 74 -10.66 45.57 17.59
C TRP A 74 -10.65 45.41 19.10
N ILE A 75 -11.72 45.85 19.77
CA ILE A 75 -11.85 45.77 21.23
C ILE A 75 -12.01 44.32 21.69
N ALA A 76 -12.84 43.53 21.01
CA ALA A 76 -13.09 42.14 21.37
C ALA A 76 -11.84 41.26 21.22
N ASN A 77 -11.02 41.52 20.19
CA ASN A 77 -9.86 40.69 19.87
C ASN A 77 -8.54 41.25 20.39
N ARG A 78 -8.56 42.34 21.18
CA ARG A 78 -7.38 43.13 21.58
C ARG A 78 -6.23 42.33 22.19
N GLU A 79 -6.52 41.25 22.90
CA GLU A 79 -5.55 40.38 23.58
C GLU A 79 -4.93 39.35 22.62
N TYR A 80 -5.56 39.11 21.47
CA TYR A 80 -5.22 38.03 20.55
C TYR A 80 -4.68 38.53 19.20
N LEU A 81 -4.69 39.84 18.94
CA LEU A 81 -4.27 40.42 17.64
C LEU A 81 -2.86 40.01 17.18
N LEU A 82 -1.99 39.58 18.10
CA LEU A 82 -0.63 39.11 17.83
C LEU A 82 -0.41 37.64 18.19
N ALA A 83 -1.43 36.93 18.64
CA ALA A 83 -1.32 35.52 18.97
C ALA A 83 -1.18 34.69 17.68
N PRO A 84 -0.26 33.71 17.62
CA PRO A 84 -0.04 32.90 16.42
C PRO A 84 -1.33 32.28 15.87
N TRP A 85 -2.11 31.61 16.73
CA TRP A 85 -3.36 30.96 16.35
C TRP A 85 -4.39 31.93 15.76
N PHE A 86 -4.47 33.15 16.29
CA PHE A 86 -5.43 34.16 15.83
C PHE A 86 -5.02 34.72 14.48
N ILE A 87 -3.73 34.96 14.27
CA ILE A 87 -3.19 35.37 12.97
C ILE A 87 -3.45 34.28 11.94
N GLU A 88 -3.26 33.00 12.28
CA GLU A 88 -3.54 31.88 11.39
C GLU A 88 -5.03 31.81 11.00
N GLU A 89 -5.94 31.89 11.96
CA GLU A 89 -7.38 31.89 11.71
C GLU A 89 -7.80 33.08 10.84
N TYR A 90 -7.26 34.27 11.14
CA TYR A 90 -7.51 35.47 10.36
C TYR A 90 -7.02 35.34 8.92
N LEU A 91 -5.82 34.80 8.72
CA LEU A 91 -5.23 34.54 7.40
C LEU A 91 -6.05 33.53 6.61
N ARG A 92 -6.52 32.44 7.24
CA ARG A 92 -7.42 31.46 6.62
C ARG A 92 -8.70 32.16 6.12
N ALA A 93 -9.35 32.94 6.97
CA ALA A 93 -10.62 33.56 6.65
C ALA A 93 -10.55 34.70 5.61
N HIS A 94 -9.42 35.41 5.49
CA HIS A 94 -9.38 36.68 4.74
C HIS A 94 -8.33 36.77 3.64
N ARG A 95 -7.32 35.89 3.57
CA ARG A 95 -6.28 35.98 2.54
C ARG A 95 -6.83 35.50 1.19
N PRO A 96 -6.87 36.34 0.15
CA PRO A 96 -7.18 35.88 -1.20
C PRO A 96 -6.11 34.87 -1.61
N GLY A 97 -6.52 33.63 -1.87
CA GLY A 97 -5.63 32.47 -2.07
C GLY A 97 -5.55 31.49 -0.90
N ALA A 98 -6.28 31.70 0.21
CA ALA A 98 -6.50 30.70 1.27
C ALA A 98 -7.94 30.11 1.29
N HIS A 99 -8.90 30.79 0.64
CA HIS A 99 -10.13 30.18 0.13
C HIS A 99 -10.28 30.60 -1.34
N ALA A 100 -9.66 29.84 -2.22
CA ALA A 100 -9.98 29.91 -3.63
C ALA A 100 -11.30 29.16 -3.84
N MET A 101 -12.40 29.86 -4.12
CA MET A 101 -13.56 29.25 -4.78
C MET A 101 -13.18 28.47 -6.07
N PRO A 102 -12.06 28.78 -6.77
CA PRO A 102 -11.50 27.87 -7.78
C PRO A 102 -10.99 26.51 -7.28
N GLU A 103 -10.53 26.38 -6.02
CA GLU A 103 -9.99 25.12 -5.50
C GLU A 103 -11.09 24.14 -5.10
N GLU A 104 -12.19 24.61 -4.51
CA GLU A 104 -13.33 23.74 -4.21
C GLU A 104 -14.04 23.26 -5.47
N GLU A 105 -14.21 24.14 -6.47
CA GLU A 105 -14.77 23.76 -7.77
C GLU A 105 -13.82 22.86 -8.55
N ALA A 106 -12.51 23.14 -8.56
CA ALA A 106 -11.51 22.26 -9.18
C ALA A 106 -11.39 20.92 -8.46
N ARG A 107 -11.48 20.89 -7.12
CA ARG A 107 -11.49 19.66 -6.32
C ARG A 107 -12.76 18.87 -6.58
N ALA A 108 -13.92 19.53 -6.63
CA ALA A 108 -15.18 18.88 -6.96
C ALA A 108 -15.18 18.35 -8.40
N ALA A 109 -14.60 19.08 -9.35
CA ALA A 109 -14.42 18.62 -10.73
C ALA A 109 -13.46 17.42 -10.79
N ALA A 110 -12.32 17.48 -10.11
CA ALA A 110 -11.36 16.38 -10.02
C ALA A 110 -11.97 15.13 -9.37
N TRP A 111 -12.76 15.30 -8.31
CA TRP A 111 -13.48 14.18 -7.67
C TRP A 111 -14.56 13.62 -8.59
N ARG A 112 -15.29 14.45 -9.31
CA ARG A 112 -16.31 14.01 -10.29
C ARG A 112 -15.69 13.20 -11.42
N GLU A 113 -14.52 13.63 -11.91
CA GLU A 113 -13.76 12.90 -12.92
C GLU A 113 -13.16 11.60 -12.37
N ALA A 114 -12.72 11.60 -11.11
CA ALA A 114 -12.14 10.46 -10.43
C ALA A 114 -13.18 9.40 -9.99
N LEU A 115 -14.47 9.74 -10.02
CA LEU A 115 -15.54 8.91 -9.48
C LEU A 115 -16.17 8.03 -10.57
N LEU A 116 -16.13 6.71 -10.36
CA LEU A 116 -16.78 5.71 -11.19
C LEU A 116 -18.10 5.26 -10.56
N TYR A 117 -19.12 5.12 -11.40
CA TYR A 117 -20.47 4.68 -11.01
C TYR A 117 -20.76 3.26 -11.52
N PRO A 118 -21.25 2.36 -10.66
CA PRO A 118 -21.75 1.06 -11.08
C PRO A 118 -23.22 1.10 -11.49
N GLU A 119 -23.66 0.14 -12.29
CA GLU A 119 -25.07 -0.08 -12.62
C GLU A 119 -25.51 -1.49 -12.16
N PRO A 120 -26.36 -1.63 -11.11
CA PRO A 120 -26.94 -0.60 -10.25
C PRO A 120 -26.03 -0.19 -9.09
N VAL A 121 -26.23 1.04 -8.58
CA VAL A 121 -25.57 1.49 -7.35
C VAL A 121 -26.28 0.95 -6.12
N ARG A 122 -25.56 0.22 -5.27
CA ARG A 122 -26.11 -0.47 -4.09
C ARG A 122 -25.75 0.17 -2.76
N PHE A 123 -24.63 0.90 -2.71
CA PHE A 123 -24.09 1.45 -1.46
C PHE A 123 -23.96 2.98 -1.50
N ARG A 124 -23.98 3.61 -0.33
CA ARG A 124 -23.80 5.07 -0.16
C ARG A 124 -22.33 5.46 -0.19
N GLY A 125 -22.01 6.71 -0.49
CA GLY A 125 -20.60 7.15 -0.58
C GLY A 125 -19.82 6.43 -1.69
N ALA A 126 -18.48 6.50 -1.61
CA ALA A 126 -17.57 5.89 -2.56
C ALA A 126 -16.38 5.24 -1.84
N VAL A 127 -15.93 4.09 -2.34
CA VAL A 127 -14.70 3.44 -1.88
C VAL A 127 -13.53 4.15 -2.54
N GLU A 128 -12.62 4.71 -1.75
CA GLU A 128 -11.40 5.29 -2.29
C GLU A 128 -10.36 4.20 -2.53
N VAL A 129 -9.78 4.18 -3.73
CA VAL A 129 -8.74 3.23 -4.11
C VAL A 129 -7.45 4.00 -4.35
N HIS A 130 -6.42 3.67 -3.57
CA HIS A 130 -5.09 4.30 -3.68
C HIS A 130 -4.07 3.25 -4.10
N ALA A 131 -3.36 3.51 -5.20
CA ALA A 131 -2.20 2.75 -5.62
C ALA A 131 -0.93 3.52 -5.23
N LEU A 132 -0.14 2.92 -4.34
CA LEU A 132 1.07 3.52 -3.78
C LEU A 132 2.29 2.74 -4.30
N PRO A 133 2.91 3.18 -5.40
CA PRO A 133 4.08 2.48 -5.96
C PRO A 133 5.29 2.57 -5.02
N CYS A 134 6.08 1.51 -4.96
CA CYS A 134 7.37 1.50 -4.26
C CYS A 134 8.58 1.62 -5.21
N ASP A 135 8.34 1.54 -6.52
CA ASP A 135 9.34 1.69 -7.57
C ASP A 135 8.88 2.70 -8.63
N ALA A 136 9.83 3.21 -9.41
CA ALA A 136 9.52 4.15 -10.50
C ALA A 136 8.78 3.48 -11.68
N ALA A 137 8.87 2.15 -11.77
CA ALA A 137 8.22 1.36 -12.82
C ALA A 137 6.74 1.04 -12.51
N GLU A 138 6.27 1.40 -11.31
CA GLU A 138 4.90 1.14 -10.82
C GLU A 138 4.51 -0.35 -10.92
N THR A 139 5.48 -1.24 -10.76
CA THR A 139 5.24 -2.69 -10.85
C THR A 139 4.82 -3.27 -9.52
N GLN A 140 5.39 -2.75 -8.44
CA GLN A 140 5.18 -3.20 -7.07
C GLN A 140 4.77 -2.03 -6.17
N GLY A 141 4.18 -2.36 -5.03
CA GLY A 141 3.78 -1.35 -4.05
C GLY A 141 2.65 -1.82 -3.16
N GLN A 142 1.79 -0.87 -2.75
CA GLN A 142 0.67 -1.14 -1.87
C GLN A 142 -0.63 -0.60 -2.45
N LEU A 143 -1.69 -1.40 -2.39
CA LEU A 143 -3.06 -0.96 -2.63
C LEU A 143 -3.77 -0.72 -1.31
N LEU A 144 -4.54 0.37 -1.23
CA LEU A 144 -5.40 0.70 -0.10
C LEU A 144 -6.84 0.92 -0.56
N LEU A 145 -7.79 0.35 0.17
CA LEU A 145 -9.23 0.61 0.02
C LEU A 145 -9.73 1.29 1.29
N LYS A 146 -10.22 2.53 1.16
CA LYS A 146 -10.81 3.29 2.26
C LYS A 146 -12.29 3.46 2.06
N TYR A 147 -13.05 3.13 3.09
CA TYR A 147 -14.50 3.25 3.13
C TYR A 147 -14.98 3.05 4.57
N GLU A 148 -16.25 3.34 4.83
CA GLU A 148 -16.88 2.94 6.08
C GLU A 148 -16.89 1.41 6.24
N MET A 149 -16.96 0.92 7.48
CA MET A 149 -16.96 -0.51 7.73
C MET A 149 -18.23 -1.14 7.14
N ASN A 150 -18.04 -2.00 6.15
CA ASN A 150 -19.12 -2.59 5.37
C ASN A 150 -18.84 -4.10 5.14
N PRO A 151 -19.77 -5.00 5.50
CA PRO A 151 -19.58 -6.45 5.33
C PRO A 151 -19.35 -6.89 3.89
N GLU A 152 -20.02 -6.27 2.92
CA GLU A 152 -19.83 -6.57 1.50
C GLU A 152 -18.47 -6.11 0.99
N LEU A 153 -18.02 -4.92 1.43
CA LEU A 153 -16.64 -4.50 1.15
C LEU A 153 -15.64 -5.48 1.76
N SER A 154 -15.88 -5.93 2.99
CA SER A 154 -15.03 -6.92 3.68
C SER A 154 -14.93 -8.22 2.90
N ARG A 155 -16.03 -8.66 2.28
CA ARG A 155 -16.07 -9.85 1.42
C ARG A 155 -15.29 -9.63 0.12
N VAL A 156 -15.53 -8.53 -0.59
CA VAL A 156 -14.82 -8.19 -1.83
C VAL A 156 -13.33 -8.02 -1.59
N ALA A 157 -12.94 -7.31 -0.53
CA ALA A 157 -11.55 -7.08 -0.15
C ALA A 157 -10.82 -8.40 0.15
N ARG A 158 -11.41 -9.30 0.96
CA ARG A 158 -10.82 -10.61 1.25
C ARG A 158 -10.66 -11.47 0.00
N ASN A 159 -11.67 -11.50 -0.88
CA ASN A 159 -11.59 -12.22 -2.15
C ASN A 159 -10.52 -11.62 -3.09
N ALA A 160 -10.25 -10.32 -2.97
CA ALA A 160 -9.15 -9.65 -3.66
C ALA A 160 -7.82 -9.70 -2.88
N LYS A 161 -7.70 -10.59 -1.87
CA LYS A 161 -6.50 -10.82 -1.05
C LYS A 161 -6.04 -9.61 -0.22
N PHE A 162 -6.94 -8.70 0.12
CA PHE A 162 -6.68 -7.61 1.07
C PHE A 162 -6.90 -8.05 2.52
N ALA A 163 -6.16 -7.43 3.43
CA ALA A 163 -6.35 -7.56 4.87
C ALA A 163 -6.69 -6.21 5.49
N TRP A 164 -7.48 -6.21 6.57
CA TRP A 164 -7.76 -4.98 7.31
C TRP A 164 -6.49 -4.51 8.03
N ASN A 165 -6.12 -3.24 7.83
CA ASN A 165 -5.00 -2.59 8.51
C ASN A 165 -5.55 -1.53 9.49
N PRO A 166 -5.56 -1.80 10.81
CA PRO A 166 -6.13 -0.89 11.79
C PRO A 166 -5.35 0.44 11.88
N ASN A 167 -4.03 0.42 11.66
CA ASN A 167 -3.19 1.62 11.72
C ASN A 167 -3.50 2.60 10.58
N ARG A 168 -3.99 2.09 9.44
CA ARG A 168 -4.39 2.91 8.29
C ARG A 168 -5.89 3.16 8.20
N GLY A 169 -6.70 2.49 9.04
CA GLY A 169 -8.16 2.49 8.94
C GLY A 169 -8.66 2.06 7.56
N ALA A 170 -7.99 1.09 6.93
CA ALA A 170 -8.20 0.73 5.53
C ALA A 170 -7.91 -0.75 5.28
N TYR A 171 -8.49 -1.31 4.23
CA TYR A 171 -8.01 -2.58 3.68
C TYR A 171 -6.72 -2.33 2.90
N ALA A 172 -5.68 -3.12 3.18
CA ALA A 172 -4.38 -3.00 2.54
C ALA A 172 -3.97 -4.32 1.89
N ARG A 173 -3.29 -4.22 0.75
CA ARG A 173 -2.66 -5.35 0.06
C ARG A 173 -1.31 -4.93 -0.50
N GLU A 174 -0.29 -5.75 -0.28
CA GLU A 174 1.00 -5.60 -0.95
C GLU A 174 0.95 -6.27 -2.33
N ILE A 175 1.50 -5.58 -3.32
CA ILE A 175 1.67 -6.09 -4.68
C ILE A 175 3.14 -6.43 -4.88
N ASP A 176 3.39 -7.73 -4.99
CA ASP A 176 4.69 -8.35 -5.22
C ASP A 176 4.80 -8.87 -6.66
N GLU A 177 5.88 -9.60 -6.99
CA GLU A 177 6.07 -10.19 -8.32
C GLU A 177 4.89 -11.09 -8.75
N CYS A 178 4.32 -11.86 -7.82
CA CYS A 178 3.20 -12.79 -8.10
C CYS A 178 1.90 -12.06 -8.45
N SER A 179 1.80 -10.78 -8.09
CA SER A 179 0.61 -9.96 -8.29
C SER A 179 0.87 -8.72 -9.13
N SER A 180 2.07 -8.52 -9.67
CA SER A 180 2.38 -7.38 -10.54
C SER A 180 1.63 -7.43 -11.89
N PRO A 181 1.42 -6.28 -12.56
CA PRO A 181 1.78 -4.92 -12.13
C PRO A 181 0.71 -4.23 -11.25
N LEU A 182 1.14 -3.29 -10.41
CA LEU A 182 0.32 -2.58 -9.41
C LEU A 182 -0.93 -1.93 -10.00
N LEU A 183 -0.79 -1.20 -11.11
CA LEU A 183 -1.92 -0.48 -11.71
C LEU A 183 -3.00 -1.44 -12.25
N GLU A 184 -2.60 -2.58 -12.79
CA GLU A 184 -3.56 -3.60 -13.25
C GLU A 184 -4.29 -4.25 -12.07
N ARG A 185 -3.60 -4.48 -10.94
CA ARG A 185 -4.27 -4.93 -9.70
C ARG A 185 -5.26 -3.90 -9.18
N ALA A 186 -4.90 -2.62 -9.25
CA ALA A 186 -5.79 -1.53 -8.88
C ALA A 186 -7.04 -1.53 -9.77
N ALA A 187 -6.87 -1.66 -11.09
CA ALA A 187 -7.96 -1.69 -12.06
C ALA A 187 -8.87 -2.91 -11.88
N GLU A 188 -8.30 -4.10 -11.71
CA GLU A 188 -9.06 -5.32 -11.42
C GLU A 188 -9.86 -5.19 -10.10
N THR A 189 -9.27 -4.56 -9.08
CA THR A 189 -9.95 -4.29 -7.80
C THR A 189 -11.11 -3.31 -7.98
N CYS A 190 -10.91 -2.24 -8.77
CA CYS A 190 -11.96 -1.28 -9.09
C CYS A 190 -13.12 -1.96 -9.85
N ALA A 191 -12.82 -2.80 -10.83
CA ALA A 191 -13.83 -3.55 -11.58
C ALA A 191 -14.64 -4.49 -10.64
N LYS A 192 -13.98 -5.19 -9.71
CA LYS A 192 -14.65 -6.03 -8.70
C LYS A 192 -15.55 -5.22 -7.76
N LEU A 193 -15.12 -4.04 -7.34
CA LEU A 193 -15.91 -3.14 -6.50
C LEU A 193 -17.14 -2.59 -7.23
N LEU A 194 -16.96 -2.17 -8.49
CA LEU A 194 -18.05 -1.71 -9.36
C LEU A 194 -19.06 -2.83 -9.59
N ALA A 195 -18.62 -4.05 -9.91
CA ALA A 195 -19.49 -5.21 -10.08
C ALA A 195 -20.28 -5.56 -8.80
N ALA A 196 -19.71 -5.26 -7.62
CA ALA A 196 -20.41 -5.42 -6.35
C ALA A 196 -21.41 -4.29 -6.04
N GLY A 197 -21.44 -3.21 -6.83
CA GLY A 197 -22.37 -2.09 -6.68
C GLY A 197 -21.84 -0.92 -5.84
N PHE A 198 -20.52 -0.85 -5.60
CA PHE A 198 -19.88 0.31 -4.95
C PHE A 198 -19.52 1.39 -5.96
N ARG A 199 -19.75 2.66 -5.61
CA ARG A 199 -19.05 3.77 -6.30
C ARG A 199 -17.58 3.71 -5.92
N VAL A 200 -16.70 4.02 -6.87
CA VAL A 200 -15.26 3.92 -6.65
C VAL A 200 -14.60 5.25 -6.99
N LEU A 201 -13.90 5.84 -6.02
CA LEU A 201 -13.11 7.06 -6.22
C LEU A 201 -11.64 6.67 -6.47
N VAL A 202 -11.15 6.97 -7.67
CA VAL A 202 -9.80 6.60 -8.12
C VAL A 202 -9.12 7.82 -8.72
N PRO A 203 -8.19 8.48 -8.01
CA PRO A 203 -7.52 9.67 -8.53
C PRO A 203 -6.71 9.42 -9.82
N ASP A 204 -6.08 8.25 -9.96
CA ASP A 204 -5.29 7.91 -11.15
C ASP A 204 -6.17 7.58 -12.36
N ALA A 205 -6.06 8.38 -13.42
CA ALA A 205 -6.85 8.24 -14.64
C ALA A 205 -6.55 6.95 -15.44
N ARG A 206 -5.32 6.42 -15.35
CA ARG A 206 -4.92 5.19 -16.04
C ARG A 206 -5.65 4.00 -15.44
N VAL A 207 -5.70 3.93 -14.10
CA VAL A 207 -6.45 2.90 -13.37
C VAL A 207 -7.94 2.98 -13.71
N ARG A 208 -8.53 4.18 -13.74
CA ARG A 208 -9.94 4.36 -14.14
C ARG A 208 -10.21 3.81 -15.53
N LYS A 209 -9.38 4.19 -16.51
CA LYS A 209 -9.55 3.76 -17.90
C LYS A 209 -9.50 2.25 -18.02
N MET A 210 -8.48 1.61 -17.45
CA MET A 210 -8.33 0.14 -17.47
C MET A 210 -9.49 -0.57 -16.78
N ALA A 211 -9.95 -0.07 -15.63
CA ALA A 211 -11.06 -0.68 -14.90
C ALA A 211 -12.36 -0.69 -15.71
N VAL A 212 -12.64 0.39 -16.46
CA VAL A 212 -13.85 0.53 -17.28
C VAL A 212 -13.74 -0.26 -18.58
N SER A 213 -12.59 -0.22 -19.26
CA SER A 213 -12.40 -0.96 -20.51
C SER A 213 -12.20 -2.47 -20.30
N GLY A 214 -11.81 -2.88 -19.09
CA GLY A 214 -11.36 -4.25 -18.82
C GLY A 214 -9.98 -4.54 -19.40
N ASP A 215 -9.23 -3.51 -19.81
CA ASP A 215 -7.91 -3.62 -20.43
C ASP A 215 -6.82 -3.75 -19.36
N TYR A 216 -6.84 -4.88 -18.66
CA TYR A 216 -5.83 -5.29 -17.70
C TYR A 216 -5.68 -6.81 -17.75
N THR A 217 -4.48 -7.31 -17.53
CA THR A 217 -4.26 -8.76 -17.41
C THR A 217 -4.88 -9.22 -16.09
N ARG A 218 -5.57 -10.35 -16.07
CA ARG A 218 -6.06 -10.90 -14.79
C ARG A 218 -4.90 -11.42 -13.95
N GLU A 219 -5.09 -11.44 -12.62
CA GLU A 219 -4.07 -11.97 -11.72
C GLU A 219 -3.76 -13.41 -12.10
N TYR A 220 -2.48 -13.73 -12.28
CA TYR A 220 -2.10 -15.11 -12.53
C TYR A 220 -2.25 -15.93 -11.24
N PRO A 221 -3.02 -17.03 -11.22
CA PRO A 221 -3.39 -17.68 -9.98
C PRO A 221 -2.33 -18.64 -9.43
N ARG A 222 -1.38 -19.09 -10.25
CA ARG A 222 -0.48 -20.21 -9.92
C ARG A 222 0.99 -19.80 -9.92
N TRP A 223 1.63 -19.82 -8.75
CA TRP A 223 3.02 -19.41 -8.58
C TRP A 223 3.82 -20.38 -7.72
N ILE A 224 5.08 -20.59 -8.08
CA ILE A 224 6.10 -21.17 -7.21
C ILE A 224 7.00 -20.02 -6.79
N ARG A 225 7.07 -19.76 -5.49
CA ARG A 225 7.95 -18.72 -4.94
C ARG A 225 8.83 -19.26 -3.84
N ARG A 226 9.85 -18.49 -3.48
CA ARG A 226 10.67 -18.79 -2.30
C ARG A 226 9.80 -18.84 -1.05
N GLY A 227 9.89 -19.92 -0.29
CA GLY A 227 9.20 -20.05 0.98
C GLY A 227 9.84 -19.21 2.09
N ARG A 228 9.13 -19.08 3.21
CA ARG A 228 9.65 -18.38 4.40
C ARG A 228 10.83 -19.12 5.01
N ASP A 229 10.75 -20.44 5.02
CA ASP A 229 11.85 -21.29 5.48
C ASP A 229 12.93 -21.36 4.41
N ALA A 230 14.18 -21.24 4.83
CA ALA A 230 15.34 -21.18 3.94
C ALA A 230 15.48 -22.41 3.02
N PHE A 231 14.80 -23.50 3.36
CA PHE A 231 14.85 -24.78 2.64
C PHE A 231 13.62 -25.08 1.78
N THR A 232 12.69 -24.12 1.64
CA THR A 232 11.38 -24.40 1.03
C THR A 232 11.02 -23.47 -0.12
N LEU A 233 10.15 -23.97 -0.99
CA LEU A 233 9.39 -23.26 -2.02
C LEU A 233 7.92 -23.34 -1.66
N GLU A 234 7.20 -22.22 -1.76
CA GLU A 234 5.75 -22.16 -1.59
C GLU A 234 5.06 -22.31 -2.96
N LEU A 235 4.13 -23.25 -3.04
CA LEU A 235 3.19 -23.41 -4.15
C LEU A 235 1.92 -22.62 -3.82
N LEU A 236 1.72 -21.52 -4.55
CA LEU A 236 0.56 -20.64 -4.42
C LEU A 236 -0.44 -20.95 -5.53
N TYR A 237 -1.66 -21.30 -5.15
CA TYR A 237 -2.77 -21.53 -6.07
C TYR A 237 -4.10 -21.32 -5.34
N GLU A 238 -5.16 -21.03 -6.09
CA GLU A 238 -6.52 -21.01 -5.53
C GLU A 238 -6.94 -22.41 -5.09
N HIS A 239 -7.89 -22.50 -4.15
CA HIS A 239 -8.30 -23.80 -3.61
C HIS A 239 -8.78 -24.74 -4.73
N ASP A 240 -8.01 -25.78 -4.96
CA ASP A 240 -8.25 -26.82 -5.97
C ASP A 240 -7.83 -28.17 -5.35
N PRO A 241 -8.80 -29.01 -4.94
CA PRO A 241 -8.51 -30.30 -4.31
C PRO A 241 -7.65 -31.23 -5.17
N TRP A 242 -7.84 -31.20 -6.49
CA TRP A 242 -7.07 -32.04 -7.40
C TRP A 242 -5.61 -31.57 -7.44
N LEU A 243 -5.38 -30.27 -7.59
CA LEU A 243 -4.03 -29.72 -7.61
C LEU A 243 -3.33 -29.88 -6.26
N HIS A 244 -4.09 -29.83 -5.17
CA HIS A 244 -3.60 -30.08 -3.82
C HIS A 244 -3.05 -31.50 -3.65
N GLU A 245 -3.80 -32.51 -4.09
CA GLU A 245 -3.33 -33.90 -4.06
C GLU A 245 -2.12 -34.14 -4.97
N ARG A 246 -2.04 -33.45 -6.12
CA ARG A 246 -0.85 -33.50 -6.99
C ARG A 246 0.37 -32.89 -6.32
N ALA A 247 0.23 -31.74 -5.68
CA ALA A 247 1.30 -31.13 -4.91
C ALA A 247 1.76 -32.06 -3.76
N ARG A 248 0.81 -32.69 -3.06
CA ARG A 248 1.12 -33.65 -1.99
C ARG A 248 1.89 -34.87 -2.50
N SER A 249 1.51 -35.38 -3.68
CA SER A 249 2.18 -36.52 -4.33
C SER A 249 3.63 -36.19 -4.73
N LEU A 250 3.94 -34.91 -4.98
CA LEU A 250 5.31 -34.41 -5.20
C LEU A 250 6.17 -34.41 -3.92
N GLY A 251 5.58 -34.68 -2.76
CA GLY A 251 6.25 -34.56 -1.45
C GLY A 251 6.07 -33.20 -0.79
N ALA A 252 5.22 -32.31 -1.35
CA ALA A 252 4.93 -31.03 -0.71
C ALA A 252 4.06 -31.21 0.54
N ARG A 253 4.24 -30.34 1.53
CA ARG A 253 3.55 -30.39 2.83
C ARG A 253 2.80 -29.10 3.11
N TRP A 254 1.64 -29.21 3.75
CA TRP A 254 0.86 -28.04 4.13
C TRP A 254 1.43 -27.39 5.39
N SER A 255 1.81 -26.10 5.31
CA SER A 255 2.35 -25.35 6.45
C SER A 255 1.30 -24.59 7.28
N GLY A 256 0.01 -24.80 6.99
CA GLY A 256 -1.07 -23.97 7.54
C GLY A 256 -1.44 -22.79 6.64
N ARG A 257 -0.60 -22.45 5.66
CA ARG A 257 -0.79 -21.29 4.77
C ARG A 257 -0.64 -21.63 3.29
N ALA A 258 0.35 -22.42 2.93
CA ALA A 258 0.63 -22.83 1.56
C ALA A 258 1.14 -24.28 1.54
N MET A 259 1.18 -24.88 0.36
CA MET A 259 1.93 -26.12 0.16
C MET A 259 3.40 -25.79 -0.03
N GLU A 260 4.27 -26.46 0.70
CA GLU A 260 5.71 -26.23 0.70
C GLU A 260 6.47 -27.45 0.20
N LEU A 261 7.39 -27.21 -0.73
CA LEU A 261 8.27 -28.21 -1.33
C LEU A 261 9.72 -27.88 -0.94
N ASN A 262 10.56 -28.89 -0.73
CA ASN A 262 11.99 -28.64 -0.53
C ASN A 262 12.61 -28.14 -1.85
N TRP A 263 13.37 -27.04 -1.82
CA TRP A 263 13.99 -26.51 -3.06
C TRP A 263 15.03 -27.45 -3.67
N MET A 264 15.54 -28.44 -2.93
CA MET A 264 16.44 -29.47 -3.45
C MET A 264 15.78 -30.39 -4.48
N MET A 265 14.43 -30.42 -4.54
CA MET A 265 13.65 -31.10 -5.57
C MET A 265 13.47 -30.17 -6.79
N SER A 266 14.59 -29.72 -7.37
CA SER A 266 14.58 -28.65 -8.39
C SER A 266 13.99 -29.10 -9.71
N GLU A 267 14.32 -30.31 -10.16
CA GLU A 267 13.77 -30.90 -11.39
C GLU A 267 12.25 -31.10 -11.25
N GLU A 268 11.82 -31.69 -10.15
CA GLU A 268 10.41 -31.95 -9.86
C GLU A 268 9.60 -30.65 -9.74
N ALA A 269 10.17 -29.61 -9.13
CA ALA A 269 9.53 -28.30 -9.04
C ALA A 269 9.30 -27.68 -10.43
N ARG A 270 10.27 -27.79 -11.34
CA ARG A 270 10.20 -27.26 -12.70
C ARG A 270 9.22 -28.06 -13.56
N GLU A 271 9.27 -29.38 -13.49
CA GLU A 271 8.32 -30.25 -14.18
C GLU A 271 6.89 -30.00 -13.71
N PHE A 272 6.69 -29.89 -12.39
CA PHE A 272 5.39 -29.54 -11.81
C PHE A 272 4.90 -28.18 -12.34
N ALA A 273 5.81 -27.20 -12.45
CA ALA A 273 5.46 -25.90 -13.00
C ALA A 273 5.02 -25.97 -14.47
N GLN A 274 5.71 -26.75 -15.29
CA GLN A 274 5.34 -26.93 -16.69
C GLN A 274 4.03 -27.69 -16.85
N LEU A 275 3.86 -28.82 -16.16
CA LEU A 275 2.69 -29.69 -16.26
C LEU A 275 1.40 -29.00 -15.79
N TYR A 276 1.48 -28.22 -14.70
CA TYR A 276 0.30 -27.59 -14.09
C TYR A 276 0.24 -26.08 -14.32
N ASN A 277 1.09 -25.57 -15.22
CA ASN A 277 1.15 -24.17 -15.63
C ASN A 277 1.36 -23.22 -14.44
N PHE A 278 2.37 -23.47 -13.61
CA PHE A 278 2.81 -22.50 -12.62
C PHE A 278 3.87 -21.58 -13.21
N ARG A 279 3.88 -20.33 -12.77
CA ARG A 279 5.01 -19.42 -12.98
C ARG A 279 5.96 -19.52 -11.79
N ILE A 280 7.25 -19.43 -12.05
CA ILE A 280 8.28 -19.43 -11.01
C ILE A 280 8.76 -17.99 -10.83
N THR A 281 8.79 -17.49 -9.58
CA THR A 281 9.33 -16.15 -9.31
C THR A 281 10.84 -16.11 -9.54
N LYS A 282 11.39 -14.95 -9.89
CA LYS A 282 12.84 -14.78 -10.07
C LYS A 282 13.64 -15.27 -8.86
N SER A 283 13.19 -14.94 -7.66
CA SER A 283 13.83 -15.37 -6.41
C SER A 283 13.83 -16.89 -6.18
N ALA A 284 12.80 -17.60 -6.65
CA ALA A 284 12.75 -19.06 -6.58
C ALA A 284 13.64 -19.67 -7.67
N GLU A 285 13.57 -19.12 -8.88
CA GLU A 285 14.38 -19.53 -10.03
C GLU A 285 15.89 -19.43 -9.75
N GLU A 286 16.32 -18.37 -9.04
CA GLU A 286 17.70 -18.20 -8.57
C GLU A 286 18.15 -19.32 -7.63
N ILE A 287 17.29 -19.74 -6.70
CA ILE A 287 17.60 -20.82 -5.75
C ILE A 287 17.71 -22.16 -6.47
N LEU A 288 16.74 -22.45 -7.33
CA LEU A 288 16.72 -23.67 -8.14
C LEU A 288 17.97 -23.78 -9.01
N SER A 289 18.31 -22.70 -9.73
CA SER A 289 19.51 -22.66 -10.59
C SER A 289 20.81 -22.81 -9.81
N ARG A 290 20.88 -22.24 -8.60
CA ARG A 290 22.05 -22.39 -7.71
C ARG A 290 22.22 -23.83 -7.23
N TRP A 291 21.12 -24.53 -6.96
CA TRP A 291 21.16 -25.95 -6.62
C TRP A 291 21.63 -26.80 -7.79
N ASP A 292 21.07 -26.60 -8.98
CA ASP A 292 21.45 -27.34 -10.19
C ASP A 292 22.96 -27.21 -10.46
N THR A 293 23.51 -26.03 -10.21
CA THR A 293 24.96 -25.77 -10.31
C THR A 293 25.75 -26.52 -9.23
N THR A 294 25.23 -26.59 -8.01
CA THR A 294 25.87 -27.28 -6.88
C THR A 294 25.89 -28.80 -7.12
N VAL A 295 24.77 -29.37 -7.61
CA VAL A 295 24.66 -30.79 -7.96
C VAL A 295 25.61 -31.15 -9.11
N LYS A 296 25.69 -30.34 -10.16
CA LYS A 296 26.64 -30.55 -11.29
C LYS A 296 28.11 -30.57 -10.86
N ASN A 297 28.45 -29.84 -9.80
CA ASN A 297 29.81 -29.76 -9.27
C ASN A 297 30.05 -30.68 -8.06
N ALA A 298 29.06 -31.48 -7.67
CA ALA A 298 29.17 -32.39 -6.55
C ALA A 298 30.14 -33.52 -6.86
N ARG A 299 30.90 -33.95 -5.85
CA ARG A 299 31.77 -35.13 -5.98
C ARG A 299 30.89 -36.38 -5.95
N LEU A 300 30.99 -37.19 -6.99
CA LEU A 300 30.39 -38.53 -6.98
C LEU A 300 31.17 -39.39 -5.98
N TRP A 301 30.45 -39.94 -5.00
CA TRP A 301 31.00 -41.01 -4.19
C TRP A 301 31.00 -42.29 -5.03
N ALA A 302 32.18 -42.78 -5.39
CA ALA A 302 32.36 -43.96 -6.24
C ALA A 302 32.05 -45.29 -5.52
N GLY A 303 31.51 -45.24 -4.30
CA GLY A 303 31.48 -46.38 -3.40
C GLY A 303 32.88 -46.73 -2.86
N VAL A 304 32.90 -47.55 -1.82
CA VAL A 304 34.08 -48.35 -1.47
C VAL A 304 33.76 -49.76 -1.96
N GLU A 305 34.58 -50.34 -2.83
CA GLU A 305 34.45 -51.76 -3.18
C GLU A 305 34.44 -52.59 -1.89
N GLY A 306 33.35 -53.32 -1.64
CA GLY A 306 33.27 -54.31 -0.55
C GLY A 306 32.43 -53.94 0.68
N VAL A 307 31.77 -52.78 0.74
CA VAL A 307 30.83 -52.48 1.85
C VAL A 307 29.39 -52.74 1.39
N SER A 308 29.00 -54.01 1.36
CA SER A 308 27.58 -54.35 1.45
C SER A 308 27.17 -54.18 2.91
N PRO A 309 26.10 -53.42 3.24
CA PRO A 309 25.55 -53.46 4.58
C PRO A 309 25.13 -54.91 4.83
N GLY A 310 25.88 -55.60 5.70
CA GLY A 310 25.49 -56.93 6.15
C GLY A 310 24.06 -56.88 6.70
N PRO A 311 23.29 -57.98 6.60
CA PRO A 311 21.93 -58.02 7.14
C PRO A 311 21.94 -57.50 8.59
N PRO A 312 20.92 -56.72 8.98
CA PRO A 312 20.84 -56.20 10.35
C PRO A 312 20.95 -57.36 11.33
N ALA A 313 21.88 -57.25 12.28
CA ALA A 313 22.18 -58.34 13.20
C ALA A 313 20.90 -58.77 13.95
N GLY A 314 20.48 -60.02 13.75
CA GLY A 314 19.35 -60.63 14.43
C GLY A 314 18.01 -60.58 13.69
N ASP A 315 17.98 -60.43 12.36
CA ASP A 315 16.77 -60.69 11.56
C ASP A 315 16.65 -62.19 11.21
N PRO A 316 15.78 -62.96 11.89
CA PRO A 316 15.62 -64.39 11.64
C PRO A 316 15.06 -64.72 10.24
N LEU A 317 14.51 -63.73 9.52
CA LEU A 317 14.07 -63.91 8.14
C LEU A 317 15.24 -63.81 7.16
N ALA A 318 16.21 -62.94 7.43
CA ALA A 318 17.43 -62.81 6.62
C ALA A 318 18.31 -64.07 6.74
N ASP A 319 18.40 -64.65 7.95
CA ASP A 319 19.13 -65.90 8.19
C ASP A 319 18.49 -67.09 7.45
N LYS A 320 17.14 -67.15 7.40
CA LYS A 320 16.40 -68.19 6.64
C LYS A 320 16.49 -68.05 5.13
N LEU A 321 16.67 -66.83 4.61
CA LEU A 321 16.85 -66.60 3.18
C LEU A 321 18.29 -66.91 2.71
N LEU A 322 19.26 -66.87 3.62
CA LEU A 322 20.67 -67.20 3.38
C LEU A 322 20.97 -68.69 3.53
N GLU A 323 20.13 -69.46 4.24
CA GLU A 323 20.14 -70.91 4.16
C GLU A 323 19.83 -71.33 2.73
N ARG A 324 20.88 -71.69 1.99
CA ARG A 324 20.79 -72.23 0.62
C ARG A 324 19.68 -73.28 0.58
N VAL A 325 18.62 -73.00 -0.17
CA VAL A 325 17.70 -74.03 -0.65
C VAL A 325 18.56 -75.01 -1.45
N GLN A 326 18.93 -76.13 -0.83
CA GLN A 326 19.43 -77.28 -1.58
C GLN A 326 18.24 -77.77 -2.39
N ILE A 327 18.19 -77.41 -3.66
CA ILE A 327 17.21 -77.95 -4.60
C ILE A 327 17.43 -79.47 -4.62
N PRO A 328 16.43 -80.27 -4.21
CA PRO A 328 16.50 -81.73 -4.27
C PRO A 328 16.86 -82.21 -5.68
N GLU A 329 17.68 -83.26 -5.79
CA GLU A 329 18.19 -83.74 -7.09
C GLU A 329 17.08 -84.17 -8.06
N ASP A 330 15.90 -84.54 -7.56
CA ASP A 330 14.71 -84.91 -8.32
C ASP A 330 13.96 -83.72 -8.97
N LEU A 331 14.39 -82.48 -8.69
CA LEU A 331 13.87 -81.24 -9.29
C LEU A 331 14.88 -80.53 -10.19
N ARG A 332 16.00 -81.17 -10.54
CA ARG A 332 16.92 -80.68 -11.57
C ARG A 332 16.47 -81.26 -12.91
N ASP A 333 16.13 -80.40 -13.86
CA ASP A 333 15.82 -80.82 -15.22
C ASP A 333 17.05 -81.52 -15.82
N ASP A 334 16.88 -82.77 -16.26
CA ASP A 334 17.87 -83.48 -17.09
C ASP A 334 17.86 -82.82 -18.47
N ASP A 335 18.83 -81.94 -18.71
CA ASP A 335 19.12 -81.42 -20.05
C ASP A 335 19.71 -82.55 -20.91
N GLY A 336 18.85 -83.17 -21.72
CA GLY A 336 19.20 -84.07 -22.84
C GLY A 336 19.32 -83.34 -24.17
#